data_AF-A0A7L4CJS5-F1
#
_entry.id   AF-A0A7L4CJS5-F1
#
_cell.length_a   1.000
_cell.length_b   1.000
_cell.length_c   1.000
_cell.angle_alpha   90.00
_cell.angle_beta   90.00
_cell.angle_gamma   90.00
#
_symmetry.space_group_name_H-M   'P 1'
#
loop_
_entity.id
_entity.type
_entity.pdbx_description
1 polymer ?
#
loop_
_entity_poly.entity_id
_entity_poly.type
_entity_poly.pdbx_seq_one_letter_code
_entity_poly.pdbx_strand_id
1 'polypeptide(L)'
;PTATPVTSVCVKKVCTWSDWYDSTQPENREESGDYETFENLKHKGYSLCKNPNAVQCRAKEYPDREITNLNQTVQCSEGKGLTCNNKDQHSKQCYNYEIRISCCSYVPCSETPTTAPPRTTEEFTTTTAVTSTAFTLQTKIKTTPQKETQAQKTQEPTTPSTESESTTPLPETSATSPVPTTASQTMSTPVETTTV
;
A
#
# COMPACT_ATOMS: atom_id res chain seq x y z
N PRO A 1 -2.11 -54.74 35.99
CA PRO A 1 -2.69 -53.63 35.19
C PRO A 1 -1.94 -53.54 33.86
N THR A 2 -2.64 -53.69 32.73
CA THR A 2 -2.00 -53.61 31.40
C THR A 2 -1.94 -52.16 30.96
N ALA A 3 -0.74 -51.61 30.82
CA ALA A 3 -0.57 -50.26 30.27
C ALA A 3 -0.85 -50.28 28.76
N THR A 4 -1.72 -49.39 28.29
CA THR A 4 -1.91 -49.15 26.86
C THR A 4 -0.70 -48.41 26.30
N PRO A 5 -0.14 -48.81 25.14
CA PRO A 5 0.96 -48.10 24.53
C PRO A 5 0.48 -46.73 24.03
N VAL A 6 1.15 -45.67 24.48
CA VAL A 6 0.87 -44.30 24.00
C VAL A 6 1.71 -44.06 22.75
N THR A 7 1.07 -43.94 21.59
CA THR A 7 1.74 -43.58 20.34
C THR A 7 1.78 -42.05 20.19
N SER A 8 2.97 -41.48 20.11
CA SER A 8 3.16 -40.06 19.78
C SER A 8 3.40 -39.90 18.27
N VAL A 9 2.74 -38.90 17.67
CA VAL A 9 2.92 -38.54 16.26
C VAL A 9 3.70 -37.24 16.19
N CYS A 10 4.83 -37.23 15.47
CA CYS A 10 5.59 -36.02 15.22
C CYS A 10 4.86 -35.16 14.19
N VAL A 11 4.49 -33.94 14.58
CA VAL A 11 3.90 -32.91 13.72
C VAL A 11 4.74 -31.63 13.75
N LYS A 12 4.88 -30.97 12.60
CA LYS A 12 5.55 -29.67 12.44
C LYS A 12 4.53 -28.63 11.95
N LYS A 13 4.56 -27.42 12.51
CA LYS A 13 3.80 -26.27 12.01
C LYS A 13 4.50 -25.72 10.77
N VAL A 14 3.82 -25.72 9.64
CA VAL A 14 4.28 -25.11 8.38
C VAL A 14 3.37 -23.95 8.06
N CYS A 15 3.94 -22.81 7.68
CA CYS A 15 3.21 -21.59 7.35
C CYS A 15 3.59 -21.14 5.94
N THR A 16 2.58 -20.83 5.13
CA THR A 16 2.75 -20.34 3.76
C THR A 16 1.99 -19.03 3.59
N TRP A 17 2.60 -18.06 2.92
CA TRP A 17 1.90 -16.86 2.48
C TRP A 17 1.06 -17.16 1.25
N SER A 18 -0.12 -16.55 1.16
CA SER A 18 -0.85 -16.44 -0.09
C SER A 18 -0.11 -15.55 -1.11
N ASP A 19 -0.61 -15.56 -2.34
CA ASP A 19 -0.46 -14.44 -3.26
C ASP A 19 -1.05 -13.14 -2.66
N TRP A 20 -0.75 -12.02 -3.28
CA TRP A 20 -1.37 -10.75 -2.95
C TRP A 20 -2.81 -10.71 -3.46
N TYR A 21 -3.71 -10.23 -2.62
CA TYR A 21 -5.12 -10.06 -2.89
C TYR A 21 -5.49 -8.57 -2.91
N ASP A 22 -6.31 -8.22 -3.90
CA ASP A 22 -6.76 -6.88 -4.26
C ASP A 22 -8.23 -7.05 -4.69
N SER A 23 -9.15 -6.63 -3.83
CA SER A 23 -10.59 -6.83 -3.93
C SER A 23 -11.34 -5.52 -4.10
N THR A 24 -10.77 -4.40 -3.68
CA THR A 24 -11.30 -3.05 -3.85
C THR A 24 -10.24 -2.12 -4.43
N GLN A 25 -10.69 -1.00 -5.00
CA GLN A 25 -9.82 0.06 -5.48
C GLN A 25 -10.47 1.39 -5.05
N PRO A 26 -9.72 2.32 -4.45
CA PRO A 26 -10.30 3.56 -3.96
C PRO A 26 -10.70 4.48 -5.10
N GLU A 27 -11.95 4.90 -5.12
CA GLU A 27 -12.48 5.86 -6.10
C GLU A 27 -12.30 7.30 -5.60
N ASN A 28 -12.31 8.29 -6.51
CA ASN A 28 -12.12 9.71 -6.18
C ASN A 28 -13.37 10.36 -5.52
N ARG A 29 -13.79 9.84 -4.36
CA ARG A 29 -14.89 10.36 -3.52
C ARG A 29 -14.60 10.16 -2.03
N GLU A 30 -15.04 11.07 -1.16
CA GLU A 30 -14.70 11.00 0.27
C GLU A 30 -15.26 9.76 1.00
N GLU A 31 -16.42 9.24 0.56
CA GLU A 31 -17.04 8.00 1.07
C GLU A 31 -16.52 6.72 0.39
N SER A 32 -15.40 6.81 -0.34
CA SER A 32 -14.61 5.65 -0.77
C SER A 32 -13.35 5.55 0.08
N GLY A 33 -12.43 4.70 -0.35
CA GLY A 33 -11.38 4.14 0.45
C GLY A 33 -11.04 2.77 -0.10
N ASP A 34 -10.14 2.09 0.57
CA ASP A 34 -9.66 0.79 0.18
C ASP A 34 -9.74 -0.21 1.33
N TYR A 35 -10.22 -1.41 1.02
CA TYR A 35 -10.89 -2.29 1.96
C TYR A 35 -10.59 -3.77 1.66
N GLU A 36 -9.32 -4.14 1.70
CA GLU A 36 -8.87 -5.54 1.68
C GLU A 36 -9.18 -6.26 3.01
N THR A 37 -10.47 -6.29 3.35
CA THR A 37 -11.01 -6.95 4.52
C THR A 37 -11.26 -8.43 4.21
N PHE A 38 -11.18 -9.29 5.22
CA PHE A 38 -11.47 -10.71 5.02
C PHE A 38 -12.91 -11.00 4.56
N GLU A 39 -13.83 -10.07 4.76
CA GLU A 39 -15.21 -10.16 4.26
C GLU A 39 -15.27 -9.84 2.76
N ASN A 40 -14.72 -8.70 2.33
CA ASN A 40 -14.65 -8.31 0.92
C ASN A 40 -13.88 -9.34 0.08
N LEU A 41 -12.76 -9.84 0.61
CA LEU A 41 -11.96 -10.88 -0.02
C LEU A 41 -12.77 -12.17 -0.26
N LYS A 42 -13.52 -12.65 0.75
CA LYS A 42 -14.41 -13.80 0.59
C LYS A 42 -15.55 -13.54 -0.40
N HIS A 43 -16.12 -12.33 -0.39
CA HIS A 43 -17.16 -11.92 -1.34
C HIS A 43 -16.62 -11.96 -2.79
N LYS A 44 -15.39 -11.48 -3.03
CA LYS A 44 -14.72 -11.59 -4.33
C LYS A 44 -14.25 -13.01 -4.70
N GLY A 45 -14.45 -14.00 -3.82
CA GLY A 45 -14.12 -15.41 -4.07
C GLY A 45 -12.69 -15.83 -3.70
N TYR A 46 -11.93 -14.98 -3.01
CA TYR A 46 -10.59 -15.35 -2.53
C TYR A 46 -10.66 -16.44 -1.44
N SER A 47 -9.81 -17.45 -1.58
CA SER A 47 -9.74 -18.58 -0.64
C SER A 47 -8.90 -18.22 0.59
N LEU A 48 -9.56 -17.87 1.69
CA LEU A 48 -8.91 -17.54 2.96
C LEU A 48 -8.92 -18.75 3.92
N CYS A 49 -7.81 -18.99 4.62
CA CYS A 49 -7.79 -19.96 5.71
C CYS A 49 -8.63 -19.50 6.90
N LYS A 50 -9.13 -20.46 7.69
CA LYS A 50 -10.01 -20.19 8.84
C LYS A 50 -9.33 -19.35 9.93
N ASN A 51 -8.04 -19.60 10.17
CA ASN A 51 -7.23 -18.93 11.17
C ASN A 51 -5.96 -18.36 10.50
N PRO A 52 -5.97 -17.09 10.07
CA PRO A 52 -4.76 -16.35 9.72
C PRO A 52 -3.73 -16.41 10.85
N ASN A 53 -2.47 -16.60 10.50
CA ASN A 53 -1.34 -16.55 11.43
C ASN A 53 -0.61 -15.20 11.40
N ALA A 54 -0.66 -14.51 10.25
CA ALA A 54 -0.14 -13.17 10.06
C ALA A 54 -0.82 -12.53 8.83
N VAL A 55 -0.84 -11.20 8.79
CA VAL A 55 -1.26 -10.42 7.62
C VAL A 55 -0.12 -9.47 7.26
N GLN A 56 0.16 -9.33 5.96
CA GLN A 56 1.02 -8.28 5.45
C GLN A 56 0.21 -7.43 4.47
N CYS A 57 0.33 -6.11 4.60
CA CYS A 57 -0.31 -5.14 3.72
C CYS A 57 0.75 -4.25 3.07
N ARG A 58 0.54 -3.83 1.81
CA ARG A 58 1.39 -2.84 1.12
C ARG A 58 0.56 -2.01 0.13
N ALA A 59 1.04 -0.81 -0.19
CA ALA A 59 0.52 -0.08 -1.35
C ALA A 59 1.13 -0.69 -2.62
N LYS A 60 0.32 -0.86 -3.65
CA LYS A 60 0.68 -1.51 -4.91
C LYS A 60 1.65 -0.67 -5.73
N GLU A 61 1.54 0.65 -5.63
CA GLU A 61 2.44 1.63 -6.24
C GLU A 61 3.78 1.77 -5.49
N TYR A 62 3.84 1.32 -4.22
CA TYR A 62 5.01 1.46 -3.34
C TYR A 62 5.35 0.14 -2.62
N PRO A 63 5.60 -0.96 -3.36
CA PRO A 63 5.69 -2.31 -2.79
C PRO A 63 6.84 -2.51 -1.80
N ASP A 64 7.89 -1.69 -1.89
CA ASP A 64 9.09 -1.74 -1.05
C ASP A 64 9.07 -0.73 0.11
N ARG A 65 8.02 0.08 0.25
CA ARG A 65 7.83 0.98 1.40
C ARG A 65 6.99 0.30 2.47
N GLU A 66 7.44 0.39 3.72
CA GLU A 66 6.60 0.04 4.86
C GLU A 66 5.35 0.92 4.90
N ILE A 67 4.21 0.31 5.24
CA ILE A 67 2.89 0.96 5.23
C ILE A 67 2.80 2.19 6.15
N THR A 68 3.56 2.17 7.25
CA THR A 68 3.74 3.27 8.21
C THR A 68 4.44 4.49 7.62
N ASN A 69 5.24 4.31 6.56
CA ASN A 69 6.06 5.35 5.93
C ASN A 69 5.41 5.91 4.63
N LEU A 70 4.10 5.66 4.45
CA LEU A 70 3.31 6.15 3.32
C LEU A 70 2.53 7.44 3.63
N ASN A 71 2.59 7.95 4.87
CA ASN A 71 1.84 9.12 5.33
C ASN A 71 0.31 9.03 5.11
N GLN A 72 -0.25 7.81 5.17
CA GLN A 72 -1.69 7.55 5.13
C GLN A 72 -2.17 6.89 6.42
N THR A 73 -3.39 7.22 6.83
CA THR A 73 -4.10 6.61 7.95
C THR A 73 -4.67 5.26 7.50
N VAL A 74 -3.92 4.18 7.74
CA VAL A 74 -4.27 2.83 7.30
C VAL A 74 -4.20 1.84 8.44
N GLN A 75 -5.26 1.04 8.60
CA GLN A 75 -5.32 -0.04 9.58
C GLN A 75 -5.04 -1.38 8.88
N CYS A 76 -3.94 -2.04 9.25
CA CYS A 76 -3.59 -3.40 8.79
C CYS A 76 -3.59 -4.32 10.01
N SER A 77 -4.40 -5.39 10.01
CA SER A 77 -4.56 -6.25 11.19
C SER A 77 -4.87 -7.71 10.87
N GLU A 78 -4.37 -8.62 11.71
CA GLU A 78 -4.57 -10.07 11.57
C GLU A 78 -6.02 -10.53 11.73
N GLY A 79 -6.87 -9.72 12.40
CA GLY A 79 -8.27 -10.05 12.65
C GLY A 79 -9.26 -9.53 11.61
N LYS A 80 -8.88 -8.53 10.80
CA LYS A 80 -9.81 -7.86 9.85
C LYS A 80 -9.28 -7.75 8.42
N GLY A 81 -7.97 -7.84 8.19
CA GLY A 81 -7.34 -7.43 6.93
C GLY A 81 -6.94 -5.95 6.97
N LEU A 82 -7.08 -5.24 5.85
CA LEU A 82 -6.78 -3.82 5.71
C LEU A 82 -8.03 -2.93 5.60
N THR A 83 -7.91 -1.69 6.06
CA THR A 83 -8.89 -0.63 5.88
C THR A 83 -8.19 0.73 5.79
N CYS A 84 -8.49 1.48 4.73
CA CYS A 84 -8.16 2.89 4.52
C CYS A 84 -9.44 3.61 4.10
N ASN A 85 -9.83 4.73 4.73
CA ASN A 85 -10.94 5.56 4.25
C ASN A 85 -10.39 6.85 3.65
N ASN A 86 -10.92 7.30 2.51
CA ASN A 86 -10.47 8.51 1.83
C ASN A 86 -10.61 9.76 2.72
N LYS A 87 -11.73 9.88 3.44
CA LYS A 87 -11.99 10.99 4.38
C LYS A 87 -10.97 11.15 5.51
N ASP A 88 -10.29 10.05 5.90
CA ASP A 88 -9.28 10.03 6.96
C ASP A 88 -7.87 10.42 6.45
N GLN A 89 -7.71 10.63 5.13
CA GLN A 89 -6.44 10.97 4.49
C GLN A 89 -6.29 12.48 4.30
N HIS A 90 -5.07 12.98 4.49
CA HIS A 90 -4.73 14.37 4.14
C HIS A 90 -4.88 14.64 2.62
N SER A 91 -4.53 13.65 1.80
CA SER A 91 -4.73 13.63 0.34
C SER A 91 -6.19 13.50 -0.11
N LYS A 92 -7.13 13.25 0.81
CA LYS A 92 -8.52 12.86 0.52
C LYS A 92 -8.69 11.61 -0.35
N GLN A 93 -7.63 10.81 -0.46
CA GLN A 93 -7.56 9.64 -1.33
C GLN A 93 -6.56 8.63 -0.77
N CYS A 94 -6.99 7.38 -0.60
CA CYS A 94 -6.15 6.22 -0.29
C CYS A 94 -5.32 5.79 -1.52
N TYR A 95 -4.15 5.21 -1.30
CA TYR A 95 -3.48 4.41 -2.33
C TYR A 95 -4.22 3.09 -2.58
N ASN A 96 -3.90 2.40 -3.68
CA ASN A 96 -4.42 1.06 -3.92
C ASN A 96 -3.57 0.05 -3.13
N TYR A 97 -4.12 -0.51 -2.07
CA TYR A 97 -3.45 -1.51 -1.25
C TYR A 97 -3.74 -2.93 -1.75
N GLU A 98 -2.88 -3.84 -1.36
CA GLU A 98 -3.10 -5.27 -1.47
C GLU A 98 -2.60 -5.94 -0.18
N ILE A 99 -3.21 -7.07 0.17
CA ILE A 99 -2.78 -7.87 1.33
C ILE A 99 -2.43 -9.29 0.95
N ARG A 100 -1.52 -9.90 1.70
CA ARG A 100 -1.33 -11.35 1.71
C ARG A 100 -1.45 -11.89 3.12
N ILE A 101 -1.90 -13.13 3.23
CA ILE A 101 -2.25 -13.77 4.49
C ILE A 101 -1.36 -15.00 4.68
N SER A 102 -0.73 -15.11 5.85
CA SER A 102 0.02 -16.31 6.23
C SER A 102 -0.94 -17.31 6.85
N CYS A 103 -1.03 -18.49 6.26
CA CYS A 103 -1.86 -19.59 6.73
C CYS A 103 -0.95 -20.74 7.17
N CYS A 104 -1.25 -21.34 8.32
CA CYS A 104 -0.44 -22.44 8.86
C CYS A 104 -1.24 -23.73 9.02
N SER A 105 -0.59 -24.85 8.73
CA SER A 105 -1.08 -26.21 8.97
C SER A 105 -0.08 -26.99 9.83
N TYR A 106 -0.55 -28.07 10.46
CA TYR A 106 0.32 -29.06 11.10
C TYR A 106 0.43 -30.26 10.17
N VAL A 107 1.64 -30.57 9.71
CA VAL A 107 1.92 -31.70 8.82
C VAL A 107 2.79 -32.74 9.54
N PRO A 108 2.72 -34.03 9.19
CA PRO A 108 3.63 -35.04 9.72
C PRO A 108 5.09 -34.67 9.45
N CYS A 109 5.98 -34.96 10.40
CA CYS A 109 7.40 -34.65 10.24
C CYS A 109 8.03 -35.34 9.01
N SER A 110 7.56 -36.55 8.68
CA SER A 110 8.08 -37.44 7.64
C SER A 110 7.63 -37.12 6.21
N GLU A 111 6.79 -36.10 5.98
CA GLU A 111 6.45 -35.69 4.61
C GLU A 111 7.64 -34.99 3.95
N THR A 112 8.30 -35.73 3.07
CA THR A 112 9.22 -35.20 2.06
C THR A 112 8.41 -34.50 0.97
N PRO A 113 8.71 -33.24 0.60
CA PRO A 113 8.01 -32.60 -0.51
C PRO A 113 8.38 -33.32 -1.82
N THR A 114 7.41 -33.99 -2.43
CA THR A 114 7.53 -34.51 -3.80
C THR A 114 7.45 -33.35 -4.77
N THR A 115 8.58 -32.65 -4.95
CA THR A 115 8.77 -31.69 -6.03
C THR A 115 8.90 -32.47 -7.35
N ALA A 116 7.77 -32.83 -7.95
CA ALA A 116 7.74 -33.33 -9.30
C ALA A 116 8.24 -32.21 -10.24
N PRO A 117 9.25 -32.46 -11.10
CA PRO A 117 9.70 -31.45 -12.05
C PRO A 117 8.58 -31.14 -13.05
N PRO A 118 8.44 -29.87 -13.51
CA PRO A 118 7.48 -29.55 -14.55
C PRO A 118 7.83 -30.31 -15.83
N ARG A 119 6.87 -31.09 -16.33
CA ARG A 119 7.00 -31.80 -17.61
C ARG A 119 6.82 -30.82 -18.75
N THR A 120 7.91 -30.14 -19.14
CA THR A 120 7.94 -29.31 -20.35
C THR A 120 7.54 -30.17 -21.54
N THR A 121 6.37 -29.88 -22.10
CA THR A 121 5.88 -30.51 -23.33
C THR A 121 5.88 -29.42 -24.39
N GLU A 122 7.01 -29.26 -25.07
CA GLU A 122 7.12 -28.34 -26.20
C GLU A 122 6.42 -28.94 -27.42
N GLU A 123 5.20 -28.49 -27.70
CA GLU A 123 4.50 -28.83 -28.93
C GLU A 123 4.86 -27.83 -30.04
N PHE A 124 6.01 -28.06 -30.67
CA PHE A 124 6.47 -27.28 -31.83
C PHE A 124 5.64 -27.59 -33.09
N THR A 125 4.47 -26.95 -33.22
CA THR A 125 3.66 -27.02 -34.43
C THR A 125 4.26 -26.16 -35.55
N THR A 126 5.16 -26.77 -36.33
CA THR A 126 5.71 -26.18 -37.55
C THR A 126 4.69 -26.28 -38.68
N THR A 127 4.07 -25.16 -39.06
CA THR A 127 3.23 -25.08 -40.28
C THR A 127 3.92 -24.24 -41.35
N THR A 128 4.27 -24.88 -42.46
CA THR A 128 5.05 -24.29 -43.56
C THR A 128 4.18 -23.52 -44.55
N ALA A 129 4.77 -22.46 -45.12
CA ALA A 129 4.26 -21.46 -46.05
C ALA A 129 3.29 -21.86 -47.19
N VAL A 130 2.37 -20.92 -47.49
CA VAL A 130 1.88 -20.43 -48.82
C VAL A 130 1.08 -19.12 -48.55
N THR A 131 0.92 -18.11 -49.41
CA THR A 131 1.30 -17.86 -50.83
C THR A 131 1.73 -16.39 -51.03
N SER A 132 2.27 -16.04 -52.21
CA SER A 132 2.50 -14.65 -52.68
C SER A 132 1.22 -13.87 -53.02
N THR A 133 1.17 -12.58 -52.66
CA THR A 133 0.63 -11.52 -53.53
C THR A 133 1.53 -10.27 -53.44
N ALA A 134 2.18 -9.92 -54.55
CA ALA A 134 2.95 -8.69 -54.66
C ALA A 134 2.02 -7.50 -54.94
N PHE A 135 2.09 -6.45 -54.10
CA PHE A 135 1.53 -5.14 -54.42
C PHE A 135 2.65 -4.11 -54.63
N THR A 136 2.46 -3.28 -55.65
CA THR A 136 3.49 -2.48 -56.31
C THR A 136 3.98 -1.28 -55.50
N LEU A 137 5.29 -1.07 -55.50
CA LEU A 137 5.93 0.20 -55.18
C LEU A 137 5.40 1.32 -56.08
N GLN A 138 5.01 2.46 -55.50
CA GLN A 138 5.30 3.76 -56.13
C GLN A 138 5.35 4.93 -55.12
N THR A 139 6.56 5.47 -55.02
CA THR A 139 6.98 6.78 -54.50
C THR A 139 5.96 7.92 -54.43
N LYS A 140 6.00 8.68 -53.33
CA LYS A 140 6.42 10.09 -53.37
C LYS A 140 6.85 10.64 -52.01
N ILE A 141 8.16 10.87 -51.86
CA ILE A 141 8.73 11.67 -50.78
C ILE A 141 8.49 13.15 -51.15
N LYS A 142 7.80 13.91 -50.30
CA LYS A 142 7.73 15.38 -50.41
C LYS A 142 8.40 16.03 -49.21
N THR A 143 9.72 16.15 -49.30
CA THR A 143 10.53 16.98 -48.42
C THR A 143 9.97 18.41 -48.43
N THR A 144 9.66 18.95 -47.26
CA THR A 144 9.22 20.36 -47.12
C THR A 144 10.31 21.11 -46.35
N PRO A 145 10.74 22.32 -46.78
CA PRO A 145 11.93 22.95 -46.21
C PRO A 145 11.75 23.35 -44.75
N GLN A 146 12.76 23.02 -43.95
CA GLN A 146 12.98 23.52 -42.60
C GLN A 146 13.15 25.05 -42.65
N LYS A 147 12.22 25.81 -42.04
CA LYS A 147 12.39 27.26 -41.88
C LYS A 147 13.36 27.52 -40.73
N GLU A 148 14.61 27.68 -41.08
CA GLU A 148 15.67 28.20 -40.22
C GLU A 148 15.25 29.55 -39.60
N THR A 149 15.26 29.66 -38.27
CA THR A 149 15.12 30.93 -37.55
C THR A 149 16.22 31.04 -36.51
N GLN A 150 17.40 31.40 -37.04
CA GLN A 150 18.39 32.31 -36.47
C GLN A 150 18.53 32.36 -34.94
N ALA A 151 19.61 31.77 -34.43
CA ALA A 151 20.10 32.04 -33.08
C ALA A 151 20.67 33.47 -33.01
N GLN A 152 20.07 34.34 -32.19
CA GLN A 152 20.60 35.68 -31.92
C GLN A 152 21.28 35.73 -30.54
N LYS A 153 22.59 35.50 -30.55
CA LYS A 153 23.51 35.96 -29.50
C LYS A 153 23.61 37.48 -29.58
N THR A 154 23.60 38.21 -28.44
CA THR A 154 24.47 39.39 -28.13
C THR A 154 23.97 40.23 -26.94
N GLN A 155 24.92 40.50 -26.02
CA GLN A 155 25.01 41.59 -25.03
C GLN A 155 24.01 41.74 -23.87
N GLU A 156 24.53 41.40 -22.69
CA GLU A 156 24.39 42.18 -21.44
C GLU A 156 24.83 43.64 -21.62
N PRO A 157 24.12 44.60 -20.98
CA PRO A 157 24.80 45.74 -20.36
C PRO A 157 24.49 45.85 -18.86
N THR A 158 25.55 46.03 -18.08
CA THR A 158 25.57 46.31 -16.64
C THR A 158 25.13 47.74 -16.32
N THR A 159 24.32 48.00 -15.27
CA THR A 159 24.61 48.98 -14.17
C THR A 159 23.49 49.04 -13.10
N PRO A 160 23.79 49.52 -11.87
CA PRO A 160 22.91 49.37 -10.69
C PRO A 160 22.26 50.67 -10.17
N SER A 161 21.52 50.52 -9.05
CA SER A 161 21.28 51.49 -7.95
C SER A 161 19.82 51.97 -7.74
N THR A 162 19.57 52.47 -6.52
CA THR A 162 18.30 52.76 -5.78
C THR A 162 17.96 51.62 -4.82
N GLU A 163 18.56 51.49 -3.64
CA GLU A 163 18.65 52.47 -2.54
C GLU A 163 17.28 52.96 -2.05
N SER A 164 16.81 52.34 -0.96
CA SER A 164 15.92 52.99 -0.01
C SER A 164 16.25 52.44 1.37
N GLU A 165 16.99 53.23 2.16
CA GLU A 165 17.15 52.99 3.58
C GLU A 165 15.80 53.10 4.31
N SER A 166 15.65 52.36 5.40
CA SER A 166 14.73 52.74 6.47
C SER A 166 15.29 52.24 7.80
N THR A 167 16.03 53.12 8.47
CA THR A 167 16.67 52.90 9.77
C THR A 167 15.74 53.36 10.90
N THR A 168 15.40 52.42 11.82
CA THR A 168 15.69 52.51 13.29
C THR A 168 14.90 53.57 14.13
N PRO A 169 14.71 53.50 15.49
CA PRO A 169 14.94 52.46 16.53
C PRO A 169 13.72 52.06 17.45
N LEU A 170 13.92 51.01 18.29
CA LEU A 170 13.64 50.75 19.74
C LEU A 170 12.72 51.70 20.61
N PRO A 171 12.27 51.34 21.86
CA PRO A 171 12.72 50.25 22.76
C PRO A 171 11.66 49.43 23.56
N GLU A 172 12.18 48.59 24.47
CA GLU A 172 11.57 47.65 25.42
C GLU A 172 10.59 48.24 26.46
N THR A 173 9.60 47.43 26.88
CA THR A 173 9.17 47.08 28.27
C THR A 173 7.80 46.36 28.21
N SER A 174 7.36 45.52 29.16
CA SER A 174 7.89 45.12 30.48
C SER A 174 7.47 43.68 30.82
N ALA A 175 8.09 43.09 31.85
CA ALA A 175 7.76 41.74 32.33
C ALA A 175 6.58 41.72 33.31
N THR A 176 5.73 40.69 33.23
CA THR A 176 5.09 40.09 34.42
C THR A 176 4.63 38.65 34.18
N SER A 177 5.26 37.72 34.89
CA SER A 177 4.61 36.51 35.42
C SER A 177 4.33 36.81 36.90
N PRO A 178 3.25 36.29 37.54
CA PRO A 178 3.43 35.01 38.26
C PRO A 178 2.18 34.15 38.54
N VAL A 179 2.45 32.94 39.06
CA VAL A 179 1.62 32.00 39.86
C VAL A 179 0.52 31.16 39.16
N PRO A 180 0.50 29.82 39.36
CA PRO A 180 -0.63 28.94 39.03
C PRO A 180 -1.66 28.85 40.18
N THR A 181 -2.95 28.69 39.85
CA THR A 181 -4.00 28.42 40.85
C THR A 181 -4.44 26.96 40.81
N THR A 182 -3.99 26.19 41.80
CA THR A 182 -4.54 24.87 42.12
C THR A 182 -5.90 25.03 42.79
N ALA A 183 -6.91 24.29 42.31
CA ALA A 183 -8.15 24.07 43.05
C ALA A 183 -8.55 22.58 42.98
N SER A 184 -8.11 21.80 43.96
CA SER A 184 -8.66 20.47 44.20
C SER A 184 -10.11 20.60 44.66
N GLN A 185 -11.02 19.80 44.09
CA GLN A 185 -12.19 19.32 44.80
C GLN A 185 -12.31 17.81 44.64
N THR A 186 -12.66 17.15 45.74
CA THR A 186 -12.55 15.72 45.96
C THR A 186 -13.92 15.19 46.41
N MET A 187 -14.30 13.99 45.95
CA MET A 187 -15.52 13.25 46.38
C MET A 187 -16.86 13.94 46.00
N SER A 188 -17.95 13.21 45.75
CA SER A 188 -18.36 11.93 46.35
C SER A 188 -19.17 11.03 45.41
N THR A 189 -18.93 9.71 45.48
CA THR A 189 -19.95 8.68 45.24
C THR A 189 -20.86 8.56 46.47
N PRO A 190 -22.17 8.29 46.29
CA PRO A 190 -22.70 6.98 46.71
C PRO A 190 -23.79 6.44 45.74
N VAL A 191 -23.73 5.16 45.34
CA VAL A 191 -24.42 3.96 45.90
C VAL A 191 -25.73 3.61 45.16
N GLU A 192 -25.95 2.29 45.10
CA GLU A 192 -26.96 1.50 44.39
C GLU A 192 -28.43 1.91 44.55
N THR A 193 -29.25 1.44 43.60
CA THR A 193 -30.63 1.02 43.89
C THR A 193 -30.95 -0.23 43.09
N THR A 194 -31.47 -1.24 43.78
CA THR A 194 -31.85 -2.56 43.25
C THR A 194 -33.37 -2.76 43.47
N THR A 195 -33.99 -3.65 42.69
CA THR A 195 -35.44 -3.98 42.67
C THR A 195 -36.35 -2.86 42.13
N VAL A 196 -37.41 -3.14 41.37
CA VAL A 196 -38.18 -4.40 41.20
C VAL A 196 -38.00 -5.03 39.81
#